data_AF-A0A379TIE8-F1
#
_entry.id   AF-A0A379TIE8-F1
#
_cell.length_a   1.000
_cell.length_b   1.000
_cell.length_c   1.000
_cell.angle_alpha   90.00
_cell.angle_beta   90.00
_cell.angle_gamma   90.00
#
_symmetry.space_group_name_H-M   'P 1'
#
loop_
_entity.id
_entity.type
_entity.pdbx_description
1 polymer ?
#
loop_
_entity_poly.entity_id
_entity_poly.type
_entity_poly.pdbx_seq_one_letter_code
_entity_poly.pdbx_strand_id
1 'polypeptide(L)'
;MLIALPKVADVAQKEVVEPKIEKPQPDEKPLGETLKDLFAKPVMPEMTDVHLPLNLNIESFRGEQLRVTGDTDLTVRTMLLKVSSIDGNMKLDTLDIDANQGTVKASGTAQLANNWPVDITLNSTLNIDPLKGEKIKLKVGGALREQLEVGVNLSGPMDVALRAQTRLAEAGLPLNLEVVSQRIAWPFTGNTQFQADDLKLKLSGKMTDYTLSMRTAVKGQDIPPATITLDAKGNERQINLDKLTVAALEGKTELKALVDWQQAFSWRGELTLNDINTAKEIPDWPAKLNGVMKTKGSLYGGTWQMDVPELKLTGNVKQNNVNVNGTLKGNSYMQWTIPGLHLALGPKQRRCQRRAWR
;
A
#
# COMPACT_ATOMS: atom_id res chain seq x y z
N MET A 1 -26.69 -22.30 16.12
CA MET A 1 -25.60 -22.62 17.09
C MET A 1 -24.82 -21.34 17.36
N LEU A 2 -24.54 -21.00 18.62
CA LEU A 2 -23.71 -19.83 18.97
C LEU A 2 -22.25 -20.27 18.98
N ILE A 3 -21.46 -19.73 18.06
CA ILE A 3 -20.00 -19.92 18.06
C ILE A 3 -19.43 -18.61 18.58
N ALA A 4 -19.15 -18.57 19.88
CA ALA A 4 -18.33 -17.51 20.44
C ALA A 4 -16.88 -17.78 19.97
N LEU A 5 -16.40 -16.98 19.01
CA LEU A 5 -14.96 -16.90 18.84
C LEU A 5 -14.37 -16.36 20.15
N PRO A 6 -13.16 -16.78 20.55
CA PRO A 6 -12.48 -16.11 21.64
C PRO A 6 -12.51 -14.62 21.30
N LYS A 7 -13.20 -13.83 22.14
CA LYS A 7 -12.97 -12.41 22.13
C LYS A 7 -11.47 -12.26 22.27
N VAL A 8 -10.85 -11.47 21.39
CA VAL A 8 -9.53 -10.94 21.69
C VAL A 8 -9.62 -10.49 23.14
N ALA A 9 -8.75 -11.03 24.01
CA ALA A 9 -8.78 -10.69 25.42
C ALA A 9 -8.99 -9.18 25.53
N ASP A 10 -9.81 -8.76 26.48
CA ASP A 10 -10.20 -7.37 26.75
C ASP A 10 -8.98 -6.56 27.22
N VAL A 11 -7.98 -6.47 26.34
CA VAL A 11 -6.73 -5.72 26.41
C VAL A 11 -6.78 -4.62 25.32
N ALA A 12 -7.80 -4.60 24.47
CA ALA A 12 -7.84 -3.73 23.29
C ALA A 12 -9.07 -2.80 23.20
N GLN A 13 -9.74 -2.51 24.31
CA GLN A 13 -10.75 -1.44 24.37
C GLN A 13 -10.49 -0.45 25.52
N LYS A 14 -9.23 0.03 25.58
CA LYS A 14 -8.89 1.34 26.13
C LYS A 14 -7.51 1.87 25.74
N GLU A 15 -6.84 1.23 24.79
CA GLU A 15 -5.96 1.98 23.91
C GLU A 15 -6.79 2.28 22.67
N VAL A 16 -7.39 3.48 22.63
CA VAL A 16 -7.13 4.28 21.43
C VAL A 16 -5.63 4.11 21.27
N VAL A 17 -5.18 3.36 20.27
CA VAL A 17 -3.79 3.45 19.85
C VAL A 17 -3.73 4.88 19.32
N GLU A 18 -3.60 5.82 20.26
CA GLU A 18 -2.95 7.08 20.01
C GLU A 18 -1.75 6.64 19.19
N PRO A 19 -1.59 7.18 17.97
CA PRO A 19 -0.43 6.81 17.18
C PRO A 19 0.75 6.91 18.14
N LYS A 20 1.50 5.81 18.33
CA LYS A 20 2.67 5.73 19.22
C LYS A 20 3.69 6.75 18.74
N ILE A 21 3.41 8.01 18.99
CA ILE A 21 4.18 9.21 18.74
C ILE A 21 4.73 9.66 20.10
N GLU A 22 4.15 9.19 21.21
CA GLU A 22 4.71 9.37 22.53
C GLU A 22 5.81 8.34 22.80
N LYS A 23 7.03 8.71 22.40
CA LYS A 23 8.33 8.14 22.77
C LYS A 23 8.55 6.70 22.29
N PRO A 24 9.48 6.44 21.34
CA PRO A 24 10.02 5.10 21.17
C PRO A 24 10.55 4.65 22.51
N GLN A 25 10.19 3.43 22.88
CA GLN A 25 10.99 2.74 23.87
C GLN A 25 12.39 2.56 23.26
N PRO A 26 13.47 2.92 23.97
CA PRO A 26 14.85 2.80 23.49
C PRO A 26 15.23 1.40 23.00
N ASP A 27 14.44 0.37 23.35
CA ASP A 27 14.70 -1.04 23.12
C ASP A 27 13.93 -1.65 21.93
N GLU A 28 13.06 -0.91 21.23
CA GLU A 28 12.42 -1.43 20.02
C GLU A 28 13.43 -1.50 18.86
N LYS A 29 13.63 -2.71 18.30
CA LYS A 29 14.50 -2.92 17.14
C LYS A 29 14.08 -2.00 15.98
N PRO A 30 15.03 -1.35 15.28
CA PRO A 30 14.71 -0.57 14.09
C PRO A 30 13.95 -1.38 13.04
N LEU A 31 13.10 -0.69 12.26
CA LEU A 31 12.34 -1.33 11.17
C LEU A 31 13.27 -2.05 10.19
N GLY A 32 14.36 -1.41 9.77
CA GLY A 32 15.30 -2.02 8.84
C GLY A 32 15.99 -3.27 9.39
N GLU A 33 16.26 -3.34 10.69
CA GLU A 33 16.77 -4.57 11.32
C GLU A 33 15.69 -5.65 11.41
N THR A 34 14.45 -5.26 11.74
CA THR A 34 13.31 -6.18 11.81
C THR A 34 13.03 -6.82 10.44
N LEU A 35 13.02 -6.02 9.37
CA LEU A 35 12.82 -6.52 8.01
C LEU A 35 14.01 -7.36 7.53
N LYS A 36 15.24 -6.97 7.90
CA LYS A 36 16.43 -7.78 7.63
C LYS A 36 16.37 -9.14 8.30
N ASP A 37 16.00 -9.19 9.58
CA ASP A 37 15.85 -10.46 10.31
C ASP A 37 14.73 -11.31 9.69
N LEU A 38 13.61 -10.68 9.30
CA LEU A 38 12.47 -11.35 8.67
C LEU A 38 12.86 -12.01 7.34
N PHE A 39 13.59 -11.29 6.47
CA PHE A 39 13.93 -11.77 5.13
C PHE A 39 15.29 -12.50 5.05
N ALA A 40 16.07 -12.54 6.14
CA ALA A 40 17.29 -13.33 6.22
C ALA A 40 17.01 -14.85 6.17
N LYS A 41 15.80 -15.27 6.52
CA LYS A 41 15.35 -16.66 6.47
C LYS A 41 14.15 -16.79 5.53
N PRO A 42 13.87 -17.99 5.02
CA PRO A 42 12.62 -18.28 4.34
C PRO A 42 11.41 -17.90 5.21
N VAL A 43 10.38 -17.33 4.58
CA VAL A 43 9.10 -17.03 5.25
C VAL A 43 8.40 -18.33 5.63
N MET A 44 8.51 -19.33 4.77
CA MET A 44 8.12 -20.70 5.08
C MET A 44 9.38 -21.48 5.52
N PRO A 45 9.53 -21.81 6.81
CA PRO A 45 10.65 -22.64 7.26
C PRO A 45 10.55 -24.05 6.68
N GLU A 46 11.65 -24.81 6.71
CA GLU A 46 11.59 -26.24 6.41
C GLU A 46 10.63 -26.93 7.39
N MET A 47 9.59 -27.52 6.84
CA MET A 47 8.63 -28.33 7.59
C MET A 47 8.77 -29.76 7.10
N THR A 48 8.67 -30.75 7.99
CA THR A 48 8.56 -32.15 7.57
C THR A 48 7.22 -32.40 6.88
N ASP A 49 7.14 -33.46 6.09
CA ASP A 49 5.85 -33.89 5.52
C ASP A 49 4.84 -34.15 6.64
N VAL A 50 3.61 -33.67 6.43
CA VAL A 50 2.53 -33.82 7.41
C VAL A 50 1.70 -35.02 6.99
N HIS A 51 1.89 -36.13 7.69
CA HIS A 51 1.08 -37.32 7.53
C HIS A 51 -0.08 -37.27 8.52
N LEU A 52 -1.31 -37.14 7.99
CA LEU A 52 -2.50 -37.31 8.82
C LEU A 52 -2.60 -38.79 9.22
N PRO A 53 -2.71 -39.10 10.53
CA PRO A 53 -2.67 -40.49 11.01
C PRO A 53 -3.94 -41.28 10.66
N LEU A 54 -4.96 -40.61 10.15
CA LEU A 54 -6.29 -41.16 9.87
C LEU A 54 -6.81 -40.55 8.56
N ASN A 55 -7.44 -41.37 7.73
CA ASN A 55 -8.21 -40.88 6.59
C ASN A 55 -9.50 -40.22 7.09
N LEU A 56 -9.80 -39.03 6.57
CA LEU A 56 -10.99 -38.26 6.91
C LEU A 56 -11.90 -38.19 5.68
N ASN A 57 -13.18 -38.52 5.84
CA ASN A 57 -14.17 -38.28 4.79
C ASN A 57 -15.42 -37.63 5.42
N ILE A 58 -15.58 -36.34 5.15
CA ILE A 58 -16.78 -35.58 5.52
C ILE A 58 -17.65 -35.48 4.28
N GLU A 59 -18.60 -36.41 4.12
CA GLU A 59 -19.53 -36.43 2.98
C GLU A 59 -20.45 -35.21 2.96
N SER A 60 -20.83 -34.72 4.15
CA SER A 60 -21.68 -33.54 4.32
C SER A 60 -21.66 -33.07 5.77
N PHE A 61 -21.00 -31.95 6.04
CA PHE A 61 -21.20 -31.18 7.26
C PHE A 61 -22.05 -29.95 6.95
N ARG A 62 -23.23 -29.85 7.59
CA ARG A 62 -24.16 -28.75 7.39
C ARG A 62 -24.34 -27.95 8.68
N GLY A 63 -24.22 -26.64 8.56
CA GLY A 63 -24.55 -25.69 9.62
C GLY A 63 -25.63 -24.74 9.15
N GLU A 64 -26.61 -24.47 10.02
CA GLU A 64 -27.69 -23.53 9.74
C GLU A 64 -27.80 -22.53 10.89
N GLN A 65 -28.07 -21.27 10.54
CA GLN A 65 -28.25 -20.17 11.50
C GLN A 65 -27.10 -20.13 12.54
N LEU A 66 -25.86 -20.21 12.06
CA LEU A 66 -24.69 -20.05 12.92
C LEU A 66 -24.51 -18.57 13.20
N ARG A 67 -24.51 -18.20 14.48
CA ARG A 67 -24.19 -16.84 14.90
C ARG A 67 -22.77 -16.84 15.42
N VAL A 68 -21.92 -16.10 14.74
CA VAL A 68 -20.54 -15.86 15.14
C VAL A 68 -20.49 -14.47 15.75
N THR A 69 -20.25 -14.42 17.06
CA THR A 69 -20.20 -13.16 17.81
C THR A 69 -18.76 -12.78 18.10
N GLY A 70 -18.35 -11.57 17.71
CA GLY A 70 -17.05 -10.96 17.95
C GLY A 70 -17.17 -9.44 17.87
N ASP A 71 -16.20 -8.76 17.25
CA ASP A 71 -16.29 -7.31 16.98
C ASP A 71 -17.34 -6.97 15.91
N THR A 72 -17.66 -7.95 15.07
CA THR A 72 -18.75 -7.88 14.10
C THR A 72 -19.65 -9.10 14.26
N ASP A 73 -20.96 -8.87 14.28
CA ASP A 73 -21.96 -9.94 14.30
C ASP A 73 -22.12 -10.52 12.89
N LEU A 74 -21.65 -11.76 12.73
CA LEU A 74 -21.77 -12.52 11.48
C LEU A 74 -22.83 -13.61 11.66
N THR A 75 -23.86 -13.55 10.83
CA THR A 75 -24.92 -14.57 10.78
C THR A 75 -24.74 -15.38 9.52
N VAL A 76 -24.30 -16.63 9.67
CA VAL A 76 -24.23 -17.61 8.59
C VAL A 76 -25.59 -18.31 8.51
N ARG A 77 -26.34 -18.03 7.46
CA ARG A 77 -27.64 -18.65 7.18
C ARG A 77 -27.47 -20.13 6.92
N THR A 78 -26.55 -20.47 6.01
CA THR A 78 -26.24 -21.86 5.65
C THR A 78 -24.74 -22.03 5.44
N MET A 79 -24.23 -23.19 5.81
CA MET A 79 -22.87 -23.65 5.58
C MET A 79 -22.93 -25.11 5.13
N LEU A 80 -22.26 -25.43 4.03
CA LEU A 80 -22.02 -26.81 3.58
C LEU A 80 -20.51 -26.99 3.42
N LEU A 81 -19.97 -28.00 4.10
CA LEU A 81 -18.59 -28.44 3.95
C LEU A 81 -18.57 -29.91 3.52
N LYS A 82 -17.85 -30.20 2.44
CA LYS A 82 -17.49 -31.54 2.01
C LYS A 82 -15.99 -31.58 1.77
N VAL A 83 -15.31 -32.42 2.54
CA VAL A 83 -13.86 -32.52 2.49
C VAL A 83 -13.44 -33.97 2.72
N SER A 84 -12.48 -34.42 1.94
CA SER A 84 -11.83 -35.71 2.16
C SER A 84 -10.32 -35.51 2.29
N SER A 85 -9.68 -36.37 3.08
CA SER A 85 -8.24 -36.50 3.17
C SER A 85 -7.91 -37.98 3.20
N ILE A 86 -7.29 -38.46 2.12
CA ILE A 86 -6.92 -39.86 1.95
C ILE A 86 -5.43 -39.90 1.58
N ASP A 87 -4.65 -40.61 2.38
CA ASP A 87 -3.20 -40.78 2.17
C ASP A 87 -2.45 -39.44 2.00
N GLY A 88 -2.85 -38.43 2.79
CA GLY A 88 -2.28 -37.09 2.75
C GLY A 88 -2.75 -36.20 1.59
N ASN A 89 -3.61 -36.69 0.70
CA ASN A 89 -4.26 -35.91 -0.35
C ASN A 89 -5.57 -35.34 0.18
N MET A 90 -5.59 -34.04 0.44
CA MET A 90 -6.80 -33.32 0.83
C MET A 90 -7.54 -32.82 -0.40
N LYS A 91 -8.85 -33.05 -0.43
CA LYS A 91 -9.77 -32.55 -1.44
C LYS A 91 -10.91 -31.82 -0.76
N LEU A 92 -11.01 -30.53 -1.03
CA LEU A 92 -12.18 -29.72 -0.70
C LEU A 92 -13.16 -29.80 -1.88
N ASP A 93 -14.14 -30.68 -1.79
CA ASP A 93 -15.18 -30.81 -2.81
C ASP A 93 -16.06 -29.56 -2.85
N THR A 94 -16.44 -29.06 -1.67
CA THR A 94 -17.15 -27.78 -1.55
C THR A 94 -17.04 -27.21 -0.14
N LEU A 95 -16.84 -25.90 -0.07
CA LEU A 95 -17.22 -25.05 1.04
C LEU A 95 -18.19 -24.01 0.48
N ASP A 96 -19.46 -24.08 0.83
CA ASP A 96 -20.50 -23.12 0.42
C ASP A 96 -21.06 -22.46 1.68
N ILE A 97 -20.87 -21.14 1.81
CA ILE A 97 -21.30 -20.33 2.94
C ILE A 97 -22.21 -19.22 2.41
N ASP A 98 -23.39 -19.10 3.00
CA ASP A 98 -24.28 -17.96 2.80
C ASP A 98 -24.44 -17.19 4.12
N ALA A 99 -23.99 -15.94 4.15
CA ALA A 99 -23.99 -15.10 5.35
C ALA A 99 -24.63 -13.72 5.09
N ASN A 100 -24.99 -13.02 6.17
CA ASN A 100 -25.50 -11.65 6.08
C ASN A 100 -24.53 -10.69 5.39
N GLN A 101 -23.22 -10.92 5.51
CA GLN A 101 -22.17 -10.07 4.93
C GLN A 101 -21.68 -10.53 3.54
N GLY A 102 -22.19 -11.63 3.01
CA GLY A 102 -21.79 -12.13 1.69
C GLY A 102 -21.89 -13.64 1.54
N THR A 103 -21.43 -14.13 0.41
CA THR A 103 -21.36 -15.56 0.09
C THR A 103 -19.92 -15.98 -0.16
N VAL A 104 -19.59 -17.24 0.15
CA VAL A 104 -18.28 -17.84 -0.16
C VAL A 104 -18.49 -19.22 -0.75
N LYS A 105 -17.84 -19.50 -1.87
CA LYS A 105 -17.76 -20.81 -2.50
C LYS A 105 -16.32 -21.17 -2.76
N ALA A 106 -15.79 -22.19 -2.09
CA ALA A 106 -14.43 -22.66 -2.28
C ALA A 106 -14.38 -24.15 -2.62
N SER A 107 -13.40 -24.52 -3.44
CA SER A 107 -13.07 -25.89 -3.77
C SER A 107 -11.59 -25.99 -4.12
N GLY A 108 -11.04 -27.19 -4.05
CA GLY A 108 -9.64 -27.38 -4.39
C GLY A 108 -9.01 -28.65 -3.86
N THR A 109 -7.71 -28.75 -4.05
CA THR A 109 -6.86 -29.82 -3.54
C THR A 109 -5.64 -29.25 -2.85
N ALA A 110 -5.14 -30.00 -1.88
CA ALA A 110 -3.88 -29.72 -1.22
C ALA A 110 -3.24 -31.05 -0.81
N GLN A 111 -1.93 -31.16 -0.95
CA GLN A 111 -1.18 -32.28 -0.41
C GLN A 111 -0.11 -31.72 0.52
N LEU A 112 0.07 -32.28 1.71
CA LEU A 112 1.11 -31.87 2.65
C LEU A 112 2.31 -32.82 2.62
N ALA A 113 2.59 -33.36 1.45
CA ALA A 113 3.74 -34.23 1.17
C ALA A 113 4.52 -33.68 -0.03
N ASN A 114 5.79 -34.08 -0.16
CA ASN A 114 6.67 -33.63 -1.24
C ASN A 114 6.78 -32.09 -1.28
N ASN A 115 6.42 -31.45 -2.39
CA ASN A 115 6.55 -30.00 -2.55
C ASN A 115 5.34 -29.20 -2.07
N TRP A 116 4.36 -29.89 -1.47
CA TRP A 116 3.11 -29.34 -0.99
C TRP A 116 2.27 -28.66 -2.08
N PRO A 117 1.85 -29.42 -3.12
CA PRO A 117 1.04 -28.88 -4.19
C PRO A 117 -0.34 -28.44 -3.67
N VAL A 118 -0.80 -27.30 -4.17
CA VAL A 118 -2.13 -26.73 -3.88
C VAL A 118 -2.78 -26.23 -5.17
N ASP A 119 -4.08 -26.43 -5.28
CA ASP A 119 -4.94 -25.75 -6.24
C ASP A 119 -6.27 -25.44 -5.55
N ILE A 120 -6.43 -24.20 -5.09
CA ILE A 120 -7.60 -23.75 -4.35
C ILE A 120 -8.24 -22.60 -5.13
N THR A 121 -9.53 -22.71 -5.39
CA THR A 121 -10.34 -21.64 -5.95
C THR A 121 -11.38 -21.20 -4.92
N LEU A 122 -11.47 -19.90 -4.67
CA LEU A 122 -12.47 -19.28 -3.82
C LEU A 122 -13.18 -18.19 -4.62
N ASN A 123 -14.50 -18.24 -4.63
CA ASN A 123 -15.37 -17.21 -5.18
C ASN A 123 -16.19 -16.64 -4.03
N SER A 124 -16.25 -15.32 -3.92
CA SER A 124 -17.00 -14.64 -2.87
C SER A 124 -17.78 -13.48 -3.48
N THR A 125 -18.97 -13.19 -2.95
CA THR A 125 -19.71 -11.96 -3.27
C THR A 125 -19.98 -11.22 -1.97
N LEU A 126 -19.46 -10.00 -1.86
CA LEU A 126 -19.62 -9.18 -0.67
C LEU A 126 -21.03 -8.58 -0.61
N ASN A 127 -21.57 -8.52 0.60
CA ASN A 127 -22.83 -7.85 0.92
C ASN A 127 -22.62 -6.86 2.07
N ILE A 128 -21.54 -6.08 1.98
CA ILE A 128 -21.15 -5.07 2.96
C ILE A 128 -20.84 -3.74 2.26
N ASP A 129 -21.42 -2.64 2.74
CA ASP A 129 -21.10 -1.33 2.20
C ASP A 129 -19.67 -0.90 2.60
N PRO A 130 -18.95 -0.13 1.76
CA PRO A 130 -19.36 0.38 0.44
C PRO A 130 -19.09 -0.59 -0.74
N LEU A 131 -18.70 -1.83 -0.47
CA LEU A 131 -18.32 -2.84 -1.48
C LEU A 131 -19.44 -3.85 -1.77
N LYS A 132 -20.70 -3.46 -1.52
CA LYS A 132 -21.84 -4.35 -1.69
C LYS A 132 -21.97 -4.74 -3.16
N GLY A 133 -22.03 -6.05 -3.43
CA GLY A 133 -22.06 -6.63 -4.77
C GLY A 133 -20.69 -6.90 -5.38
N GLU A 134 -19.59 -6.56 -4.71
CA GLU A 134 -18.22 -6.87 -5.15
C GLU A 134 -17.99 -8.38 -5.21
N LYS A 135 -17.50 -8.87 -6.35
CA LYS A 135 -17.22 -10.28 -6.58
C LYS A 135 -15.72 -10.51 -6.56
N ILE A 136 -15.29 -11.37 -5.65
CA ILE A 136 -13.89 -11.75 -5.46
C ILE A 136 -13.70 -13.16 -6.02
N LYS A 137 -12.77 -13.33 -6.94
CA LYS A 137 -12.29 -14.64 -7.37
C LYS A 137 -10.81 -14.77 -7.03
N LEU A 138 -10.51 -15.59 -6.03
CA LEU A 138 -9.17 -15.97 -5.62
C LEU A 138 -8.84 -17.35 -6.19
N LYS A 139 -7.66 -17.48 -6.79
CA LYS A 139 -7.05 -18.77 -7.14
C LYS A 139 -5.66 -18.83 -6.54
N VAL A 140 -5.35 -19.91 -5.84
CA VAL A 140 -4.02 -20.23 -5.33
C VAL A 140 -3.59 -21.54 -5.96
N GLY A 141 -2.45 -21.55 -6.63
CA GLY A 141 -1.93 -22.70 -7.35
C GLY A 141 -0.43 -22.90 -7.12
N GLY A 142 0.09 -24.05 -7.58
CA GLY A 142 1.52 -24.35 -7.52
C GLY A 142 1.86 -25.20 -6.29
N ALA A 143 3.04 -24.97 -5.72
CA ALA A 143 3.60 -25.78 -4.65
C ALA A 143 4.20 -24.88 -3.57
N LEU A 144 3.75 -25.02 -2.32
CA LEU A 144 4.16 -24.11 -1.23
C LEU A 144 5.68 -24.13 -0.97
N ARG A 145 6.32 -25.29 -1.12
CA ARG A 145 7.78 -25.43 -0.94
C ARG A 145 8.60 -24.99 -2.16
N GLU A 146 7.97 -24.80 -3.31
CA GLU A 146 8.63 -24.32 -4.53
C GLU A 146 8.05 -22.96 -4.93
N GLN A 147 7.16 -22.93 -5.92
CA GLN A 147 6.57 -21.71 -6.44
C GLN A 147 5.07 -21.71 -6.21
N LEU A 148 4.59 -20.69 -5.51
CA LEU A 148 3.19 -20.39 -5.29
C LEU A 148 2.73 -19.33 -6.31
N GLU A 149 1.57 -19.55 -6.89
CA GLU A 149 0.88 -18.61 -7.76
C GLU A 149 -0.42 -18.17 -7.12
N VAL A 150 -0.67 -16.87 -7.05
CA VAL A 150 -1.87 -16.28 -6.47
C VAL A 150 -2.49 -15.34 -7.49
N GLY A 151 -3.73 -15.60 -7.86
CA GLY A 151 -4.53 -14.72 -8.71
C GLY A 151 -5.75 -14.22 -7.95
N VAL A 152 -5.97 -12.90 -7.93
CA VAL A 152 -7.20 -12.30 -7.39
C VAL A 152 -7.83 -11.45 -8.49
N ASN A 153 -9.11 -11.68 -8.78
CA ASN A 153 -9.91 -10.80 -9.62
C ASN A 153 -11.04 -10.22 -8.79
N LEU A 154 -11.13 -8.90 -8.76
CA LEU A 154 -12.23 -8.13 -8.21
C LEU A 154 -13.10 -7.66 -9.38
N SER A 155 -14.42 -7.74 -9.24
CA SER A 155 -15.38 -7.28 -10.23
C SER A 155 -16.66 -6.80 -9.55
N GLY A 156 -17.00 -5.53 -9.76
CA GLY A 156 -18.14 -4.88 -9.13
C GLY A 156 -17.85 -3.38 -8.94
N PRO A 157 -18.04 -2.84 -7.72
CA PRO A 157 -17.57 -1.49 -7.37
C PRO A 157 -16.08 -1.25 -7.64
N MET A 158 -15.25 -2.30 -7.57
CA MET A 158 -13.85 -2.28 -7.96
C MET A 158 -13.59 -3.30 -9.07
N ASP A 159 -12.79 -2.90 -10.06
CA ASP A 159 -12.26 -3.81 -11.07
C ASP A 159 -10.74 -3.83 -10.95
N VAL A 160 -10.19 -4.94 -10.43
CA VAL A 160 -8.75 -5.10 -10.17
C VAL A 160 -8.38 -6.54 -10.42
N ALA A 161 -7.33 -6.77 -11.21
CA ALA A 161 -6.68 -8.06 -11.32
C ALA A 161 -5.29 -8.00 -10.69
N LEU A 162 -5.05 -8.88 -9.72
CA LEU A 162 -3.76 -9.08 -9.06
C LEU A 162 -3.23 -10.46 -9.44
N ARG A 163 -1.96 -10.52 -9.82
CA ARG A 163 -1.20 -11.76 -10.00
C ARG A 163 0.07 -11.70 -9.18
N ALA A 164 0.32 -12.71 -8.38
CA ALA A 164 1.52 -12.86 -7.59
C ALA A 164 2.15 -14.24 -7.86
N GLN A 165 3.47 -14.28 -7.99
CA GLN A 165 4.27 -15.49 -7.98
C GLN A 165 5.36 -15.34 -6.93
N THR A 166 5.49 -16.31 -6.04
CA THR A 166 6.47 -16.23 -4.95
C THR A 166 7.01 -17.59 -4.56
N ARG A 167 8.19 -17.60 -3.92
CA ARG A 167 8.81 -18.80 -3.37
C ARG A 167 9.01 -18.61 -1.87
N LEU A 168 8.07 -19.13 -1.10
CA LEU A 168 8.01 -18.89 0.35
C LEU A 168 9.18 -19.54 1.09
N ALA A 169 9.69 -20.67 0.57
CA ALA A 169 10.82 -21.42 1.11
C ALA A 169 12.20 -20.84 0.73
N GLU A 170 12.26 -19.75 -0.04
CA GLU A 170 13.51 -19.06 -0.37
C GLU A 170 13.73 -17.83 0.51
N ALA A 171 14.95 -17.66 1.02
CA ALA A 171 15.35 -16.46 1.74
C ALA A 171 15.28 -15.21 0.83
N GLY A 172 14.94 -14.08 1.42
CA GLY A 172 14.67 -12.84 0.71
C GLY A 172 13.28 -12.75 0.08
N LEU A 173 12.45 -13.80 0.14
CA LEU A 173 11.10 -13.85 -0.45
C LEU A 173 11.06 -13.33 -1.91
N PRO A 174 11.52 -14.14 -2.88
CA PRO A 174 11.32 -13.82 -4.29
C PRO A 174 9.84 -13.59 -4.58
N LEU A 175 9.50 -12.43 -5.15
CA LEU A 175 8.13 -12.01 -5.41
C LEU A 175 8.07 -11.29 -6.77
N ASN A 176 7.18 -11.79 -7.62
CA ASN A 176 6.66 -11.07 -8.77
C ASN A 176 5.20 -10.75 -8.50
N LEU A 177 4.84 -9.47 -8.43
CA LEU A 177 3.49 -8.99 -8.21
C LEU A 177 3.13 -8.05 -9.36
N GLU A 178 1.98 -8.27 -9.96
CA GLU A 178 1.37 -7.39 -10.95
C GLU A 178 -0.05 -7.06 -10.49
N VAL A 179 -0.37 -5.77 -10.46
CA VAL A 179 -1.71 -5.27 -10.18
C VAL A 179 -2.13 -4.38 -11.34
N VAL A 180 -3.25 -4.73 -11.96
CA VAL A 180 -3.83 -3.96 -13.06
C VAL A 180 -5.28 -3.62 -12.78
N SER A 181 -5.67 -2.41 -13.18
CA SER A 181 -7.07 -1.98 -13.13
C SER A 181 -7.32 -0.98 -14.26
N GLN A 182 -8.44 -1.13 -14.95
CA GLN A 182 -8.86 -0.19 -15.99
C GLN A 182 -9.34 1.12 -15.36
N ARG A 183 -10.03 1.02 -14.22
CA ARG A 183 -10.62 2.16 -13.52
C ARG A 183 -10.88 1.81 -12.06
N ILE A 184 -10.39 2.67 -11.17
CA ILE A 184 -10.72 2.70 -9.75
C ILE A 184 -11.33 4.07 -9.46
N ALA A 185 -12.55 4.09 -8.94
CA ALA A 185 -13.25 5.30 -8.57
C ALA A 185 -13.50 5.30 -7.06
N TRP A 186 -13.25 6.42 -6.40
CA TRP A 186 -13.57 6.63 -4.99
C TRP A 186 -14.39 7.92 -4.83
N PRO A 187 -15.44 7.93 -3.98
CA PRO A 187 -16.05 6.78 -3.30
C PRO A 187 -16.57 5.71 -4.27
N PHE A 188 -16.62 4.45 -3.81
CA PHE A 188 -17.08 3.31 -4.60
C PHE A 188 -18.59 3.34 -4.89
N THR A 189 -19.34 4.14 -4.15
CA THR A 189 -20.77 4.37 -4.34
C THR A 189 -21.07 5.87 -4.37
N GLY A 190 -22.09 6.27 -5.12
CA GLY A 190 -22.46 7.68 -5.27
C GLY A 190 -21.56 8.44 -6.25
N ASN A 191 -21.29 9.71 -5.94
CA ASN A 191 -20.55 10.61 -6.83
C ASN A 191 -19.04 10.40 -6.70
N THR A 192 -18.40 9.99 -7.80
CA THR A 192 -16.93 9.84 -7.87
C THR A 192 -16.24 11.17 -7.62
N GLN A 193 -15.34 11.20 -6.63
CA GLN A 193 -14.51 12.37 -6.30
C GLN A 193 -13.09 12.21 -6.82
N PHE A 194 -12.59 10.97 -6.83
CA PHE A 194 -11.25 10.61 -7.28
C PHE A 194 -11.33 9.40 -8.19
N GLN A 195 -10.53 9.43 -9.24
CA GLN A 195 -10.47 8.35 -10.20
C GLN A 195 -9.03 8.09 -10.61
N ALA A 196 -8.65 6.83 -10.66
CA ALA A 196 -7.43 6.32 -11.23
C ALA A 196 -7.79 5.41 -12.41
N ASP A 197 -7.32 5.75 -13.58
CA ASP A 197 -7.48 5.01 -14.83
C ASP A 197 -6.15 4.34 -15.21
N ASP A 198 -6.25 3.21 -15.91
CA ASP A 198 -5.10 2.48 -16.46
C ASP A 198 -3.99 2.19 -15.43
N LEU A 199 -4.36 1.80 -14.21
CA LEU A 199 -3.40 1.43 -13.19
C LEU A 199 -2.65 0.18 -13.64
N LYS A 200 -1.32 0.29 -13.66
CA LYS A 200 -0.39 -0.82 -13.82
C LYS A 200 0.69 -0.67 -12.76
N LEU A 201 0.76 -1.63 -11.85
CA LEU A 201 1.79 -1.71 -10.82
C LEU A 201 2.49 -3.05 -10.96
N LYS A 202 3.83 -3.02 -10.92
CA LYS A 202 4.67 -4.21 -10.94
C LYS A 202 5.76 -4.11 -9.88
N LEU A 203 5.89 -5.16 -9.09
CA LEU A 203 6.99 -5.37 -8.14
C LEU A 203 7.67 -6.69 -8.51
N SER A 204 8.98 -6.69 -8.67
CA SER A 204 9.76 -7.87 -9.07
C SER A 204 11.10 -7.90 -8.35
N GLY A 205 11.52 -9.09 -7.90
CA GLY A 205 12.82 -9.32 -7.27
C GLY A 205 12.70 -10.02 -5.93
N LYS A 206 13.69 -9.83 -5.05
CA LYS A 206 13.66 -10.26 -3.65
C LYS A 206 13.43 -9.05 -2.77
N MET A 207 12.89 -9.21 -1.57
CA MET A 207 12.78 -8.12 -0.60
C MET A 207 14.12 -7.49 -0.20
N THR A 208 15.24 -8.18 -0.47
CA THR A 208 16.61 -7.66 -0.33
C THR A 208 17.14 -6.91 -1.55
N ASP A 209 16.47 -7.02 -2.70
CA ASP A 209 16.77 -6.33 -3.96
C ASP A 209 15.57 -6.46 -4.92
N TYR A 210 14.72 -5.44 -4.93
CA TYR A 210 13.50 -5.40 -5.74
C TYR A 210 13.41 -4.13 -6.59
N THR A 211 12.66 -4.25 -7.68
CA THR A 211 12.24 -3.15 -8.54
C THR A 211 10.74 -2.93 -8.42
N LEU A 212 10.30 -1.69 -8.33
CA LEU A 212 8.91 -1.27 -8.32
C LEU A 212 8.67 -0.30 -9.48
N SER A 213 7.68 -0.58 -10.31
CA SER A 213 7.22 0.34 -11.35
C SER A 213 5.70 0.54 -11.24
N MET A 214 5.23 1.76 -11.43
CA MET A 214 3.81 2.08 -11.44
C MET A 214 3.50 3.13 -12.51
N ARG A 215 2.36 2.96 -13.18
CA ARG A 215 1.76 3.98 -14.05
C ARG A 215 0.25 4.04 -13.82
N THR A 216 -0.28 5.26 -13.80
CA THR A 216 -1.73 5.49 -13.76
C THR A 216 -2.05 6.92 -14.24
N ALA A 217 -3.25 7.12 -14.77
CA ALA A 217 -3.82 8.45 -14.98
C ALA A 217 -4.81 8.75 -13.85
N VAL A 218 -4.70 9.91 -13.20
CA VAL A 218 -5.59 10.30 -12.11
C VAL A 218 -6.36 11.57 -12.44
N LYS A 219 -7.54 11.72 -11.87
CA LYS A 219 -8.35 12.96 -11.90
C LYS A 219 -9.27 13.01 -10.69
N GLY A 220 -9.73 14.20 -10.33
CA GLY A 220 -10.71 14.35 -9.27
C GLY A 220 -11.31 15.74 -9.22
N GLN A 221 -12.22 15.96 -8.26
CA GLN A 221 -12.96 17.21 -8.11
C GLN A 221 -12.03 18.43 -7.93
N ASP A 222 -10.96 18.27 -7.15
CA ASP A 222 -9.95 19.32 -6.89
C ASP A 222 -8.54 18.90 -7.36
N ILE A 223 -8.46 17.87 -8.19
CA ILE A 223 -7.20 17.33 -8.70
C ILE A 223 -7.23 17.39 -10.23
N PRO A 224 -6.41 18.25 -10.86
CA PRO A 224 -6.36 18.32 -12.31
C PRO A 224 -5.92 16.96 -12.87
N PRO A 225 -6.41 16.57 -14.07
CA PRO A 225 -5.98 15.35 -14.70
C PRO A 225 -4.45 15.26 -14.79
N ALA A 226 -3.90 14.15 -14.30
CA ALA A 226 -2.46 13.95 -14.22
C ALA A 226 -2.09 12.53 -14.62
N THR A 227 -0.98 12.35 -15.33
CA THR A 227 -0.36 11.03 -15.50
C THR A 227 0.77 10.88 -14.49
N ILE A 228 0.74 9.82 -13.71
CA ILE A 228 1.76 9.47 -12.73
C ILE A 228 2.55 8.28 -13.25
N THR A 229 3.87 8.40 -13.28
CA THR A 229 4.80 7.30 -13.56
C THR A 229 5.87 7.25 -12.48
N LEU A 230 6.15 6.05 -11.97
CA LEU A 230 7.05 5.79 -10.85
C LEU A 230 7.95 4.62 -11.20
N ASP A 231 9.26 4.80 -11.06
CA ASP A 231 10.27 3.74 -11.09
C ASP A 231 11.16 3.85 -9.85
N ALA A 232 11.30 2.74 -9.13
CA ALA A 232 12.07 2.67 -7.89
C ALA A 232 12.76 1.31 -7.73
N LYS A 233 13.83 1.30 -6.95
CA LYS A 233 14.55 0.12 -6.51
C LYS A 233 14.71 0.14 -5.00
N GLY A 234 14.58 -0.99 -4.35
CA GLY A 234 14.65 -1.04 -2.89
C GLY A 234 15.15 -2.35 -2.35
N ASN A 235 15.34 -2.36 -1.05
CA ASN A 235 15.67 -3.53 -0.26
C ASN A 235 15.01 -3.40 1.13
N GLU A 236 15.43 -4.22 2.08
CA GLU A 236 14.83 -4.25 3.41
C GLU A 236 15.11 -3.00 4.26
N ARG A 237 15.96 -2.07 3.78
CA ARG A 237 16.45 -0.91 4.55
C ARG A 237 16.16 0.43 3.89
N GLN A 238 16.00 0.46 2.57
CA GLN A 238 15.84 1.70 1.82
C GLN A 238 15.08 1.48 0.50
N ILE A 239 14.52 2.57 -0.01
CA ILE A 239 14.03 2.66 -1.39
C ILE A 239 14.64 3.89 -2.07
N ASN A 240 15.24 3.64 -3.23
CA ASN A 240 15.69 4.66 -4.16
C ASN A 240 14.61 4.87 -5.23
N LEU A 241 14.06 6.06 -5.23
CA LEU A 241 13.16 6.56 -6.26
C LEU A 241 13.99 7.12 -7.41
N ASP A 242 14.21 6.30 -8.45
CA ASP A 242 14.97 6.68 -9.65
C ASP A 242 14.28 7.84 -10.37
N LYS A 243 12.94 7.76 -10.49
CA LYS A 243 12.11 8.80 -11.09
C LYS A 243 10.63 8.61 -10.72
N LEU A 244 10.04 9.62 -10.06
CA LEU A 244 8.60 9.84 -10.04
C LEU A 244 8.30 11.04 -10.94
N THR A 245 7.38 10.88 -11.89
CA THR A 245 6.91 11.98 -12.76
C THR A 245 5.42 12.13 -12.61
N VAL A 246 4.98 13.37 -12.44
CA VAL A 246 3.58 13.77 -12.50
C VAL A 246 3.46 14.76 -13.66
N ALA A 247 2.84 14.33 -14.75
CA ALA A 247 2.53 15.17 -15.90
C ALA A 247 1.11 15.72 -15.74
N ALA A 248 1.00 17.01 -15.45
CA ALA A 248 -0.25 17.72 -15.20
C ALA A 248 -0.05 19.20 -15.52
N LEU A 249 -1.14 19.96 -15.67
CA LEU A 249 -1.07 21.43 -15.83
C LEU A 249 -0.16 21.86 -16.99
N GLU A 250 -0.18 21.12 -18.11
CA GLU A 250 0.68 21.31 -19.29
C GLU A 250 2.20 21.23 -19.03
N GLY A 251 2.60 20.89 -17.81
CA GLY A 251 3.97 20.78 -17.36
C GLY A 251 4.29 19.41 -16.77
N LYS A 252 5.44 19.32 -16.13
CA LYS A 252 5.93 18.09 -15.49
C LYS A 252 6.57 18.40 -14.14
N THR A 253 6.17 17.64 -13.15
CA THR A 253 6.83 17.58 -11.85
C THR A 253 7.62 16.28 -11.75
N GLU A 254 8.89 16.36 -11.42
CA GLU A 254 9.77 15.21 -11.29
C GLU A 254 10.35 15.15 -9.88
N LEU A 255 10.31 13.98 -9.24
CA LEU A 255 10.92 13.74 -7.94
C LEU A 255 11.93 12.59 -8.04
N LYS A 256 13.14 12.84 -7.54
CA LYS A 256 14.13 11.82 -7.23
C LYS A 256 14.31 11.79 -5.72
N ALA A 257 14.34 10.62 -5.11
CA ALA A 257 14.48 10.53 -3.67
C ALA A 257 15.17 9.24 -3.22
N LEU A 258 15.86 9.31 -2.10
CA LEU A 258 16.30 8.15 -1.33
C LEU A 258 15.62 8.24 0.02
N VAL A 259 14.89 7.18 0.39
CA VAL A 259 14.27 7.03 1.71
C VAL A 259 14.90 5.82 2.38
N ASP A 260 15.42 6.01 3.59
CA ASP A 260 16.14 5.03 4.38
C ASP A 260 15.43 4.84 5.73
N TRP A 261 15.28 3.60 6.17
CA TRP A 261 14.71 3.21 7.46
C TRP A 261 15.59 2.16 8.17
N GLN A 262 16.89 2.10 7.85
CA GLN A 262 17.83 1.16 8.45
C GLN A 262 17.87 1.28 9.98
N GLN A 263 17.98 2.52 10.47
CA GLN A 263 17.96 2.84 11.90
C GLN A 263 16.78 3.73 12.28
N ALA A 264 16.59 4.80 11.50
CA ALA A 264 15.51 5.74 11.65
C ALA A 264 15.05 6.17 10.26
N PHE A 265 13.80 6.59 10.13
CA PHE A 265 13.31 7.14 8.88
C PHE A 265 14.09 8.39 8.53
N SER A 266 14.73 8.41 7.37
CA SER A 266 15.40 9.56 6.81
C SER A 266 15.21 9.63 5.31
N TRP A 267 15.29 10.83 4.76
CA TRP A 267 15.14 11.01 3.33
C TRP A 267 16.05 12.09 2.78
N ARG A 268 16.33 11.99 1.49
CA ARG A 268 16.85 13.08 0.66
C ARG A 268 16.07 13.07 -0.64
N GLY A 269 15.55 14.21 -1.04
CA GLY A 269 14.74 14.35 -2.24
C GLY A 269 15.11 15.60 -3.03
N GLU A 270 14.98 15.51 -4.35
CA GLU A 270 15.05 16.63 -5.28
C GLU A 270 13.77 16.64 -6.11
N LEU A 271 12.99 17.71 -5.96
CA LEU A 271 11.78 17.98 -6.70
C LEU A 271 12.06 19.05 -7.76
N THR A 272 11.72 18.78 -9.00
CA THR A 272 11.85 19.72 -10.12
C THR A 272 10.49 19.97 -10.74
N LEU A 273 10.15 21.24 -10.92
CA LEU A 273 8.95 21.71 -11.61
C LEU A 273 9.38 22.28 -12.96
N ASN A 274 8.81 21.76 -14.04
CA ASN A 274 9.06 22.20 -15.41
C ASN A 274 7.75 22.65 -16.05
N ASP A 275 7.68 23.93 -16.41
CA ASP A 275 6.59 24.56 -17.15
C ASP A 275 5.18 24.30 -16.58
N ILE A 276 5.03 24.31 -15.26
CA ILE A 276 3.72 24.15 -14.62
C ILE A 276 2.84 25.34 -14.97
N ASN A 277 1.73 25.11 -15.68
CA ASN A 277 0.79 26.13 -16.14
C ASN A 277 -0.60 25.95 -15.53
N THR A 278 -0.99 26.84 -14.63
CA THR A 278 -2.30 26.79 -13.98
C THR A 278 -3.39 27.55 -14.74
N ALA A 279 -3.08 28.24 -15.84
CA ALA A 279 -4.02 29.18 -16.47
C ALA A 279 -5.34 28.52 -16.93
N LYS A 280 -5.30 27.25 -17.35
CA LYS A 280 -6.48 26.51 -17.80
C LYS A 280 -7.36 26.05 -16.64
N GLU A 281 -6.75 25.53 -15.57
CA GLU A 281 -7.47 24.93 -14.45
C GLU A 281 -7.83 25.95 -13.36
N ILE A 282 -7.03 27.02 -13.21
CA ILE A 282 -7.23 28.11 -12.24
C ILE A 282 -7.16 29.47 -12.97
N PRO A 283 -8.19 29.86 -13.74
CA PRO A 283 -8.17 31.08 -14.55
C PRO A 283 -8.09 32.38 -13.74
N ASP A 284 -8.55 32.38 -12.48
CA ASP A 284 -8.49 33.53 -11.58
C ASP A 284 -7.06 33.80 -11.06
N TRP A 285 -6.19 32.80 -11.17
CA TRP A 285 -4.82 32.85 -10.70
C TRP A 285 -3.86 32.11 -11.66
N PRO A 286 -3.73 32.59 -12.91
CA PRO A 286 -2.89 31.94 -13.91
C PRO A 286 -1.43 32.09 -13.50
N ALA A 287 -0.69 30.99 -13.54
CA ALA A 287 0.72 30.95 -13.22
C ALA A 287 1.46 30.06 -14.19
N LYS A 288 2.67 30.45 -14.56
CA LYS A 288 3.64 29.60 -15.24
C LYS A 288 4.89 29.54 -14.39
N LEU A 289 5.22 28.35 -13.88
CA LEU A 289 6.25 28.18 -12.84
C LEU A 289 7.25 27.10 -13.21
N ASN A 290 8.52 27.41 -12.93
CA ASN A 290 9.63 26.48 -12.93
C ASN A 290 10.29 26.50 -11.55
N GLY A 291 10.88 25.40 -11.13
CA GLY A 291 11.52 25.39 -9.82
C GLY A 291 12.28 24.12 -9.51
N VAL A 292 13.14 24.23 -8.50
CA VAL A 292 13.88 23.13 -7.91
C VAL A 292 13.79 23.27 -6.39
N MET A 293 13.48 22.17 -5.72
CA MET A 293 13.50 22.08 -4.27
C MET A 293 14.25 20.82 -3.85
N LYS A 294 15.34 21.01 -3.11
CA LYS A 294 16.04 19.91 -2.44
C LYS A 294 15.60 19.86 -1.00
N THR A 295 15.27 18.66 -0.53
CA THR A 295 14.86 18.41 0.85
C THR A 295 15.68 17.28 1.42
N LYS A 296 15.96 17.36 2.72
CA LYS A 296 16.45 16.24 3.50
C LYS A 296 15.87 16.32 4.89
N GLY A 297 15.68 15.17 5.52
CA GLY A 297 15.14 15.15 6.86
C GLY A 297 15.26 13.79 7.50
N SER A 298 14.86 13.74 8.77
CA SER A 298 14.78 12.50 9.54
C SER A 298 13.63 12.58 10.53
N LEU A 299 13.04 11.42 10.81
CA LEU A 299 12.04 11.19 11.82
C LEU A 299 12.57 10.10 12.75
N TYR A 300 12.82 10.46 14.00
CA TYR A 300 13.21 9.52 15.05
C TYR A 300 12.50 9.89 16.33
N GLY A 301 11.80 8.91 16.89
CA GLY A 301 11.08 9.05 18.13
C GLY A 301 10.10 10.18 18.27
N GLY A 302 9.20 10.30 17.29
CA GLY A 302 8.19 11.36 17.25
C GLY A 302 8.76 12.74 16.93
N THR A 303 10.08 12.89 16.96
CA THR A 303 10.75 14.15 16.59
C THR A 303 11.20 14.09 15.14
N TRP A 304 10.80 15.11 14.38
CA TRP A 304 11.27 15.31 13.02
C TRP A 304 12.20 16.52 12.94
N GLN A 305 13.12 16.46 11.99
CA GLN A 305 13.93 17.58 11.53
C GLN A 305 13.95 17.60 10.01
N MET A 306 13.91 18.80 9.44
CA MET A 306 13.89 19.01 8.00
C MET A 306 14.81 20.16 7.62
N ASP A 307 15.53 19.97 6.53
CA ASP A 307 16.39 20.96 5.89
C ASP A 307 16.01 21.03 4.41
N VAL A 308 15.76 22.24 3.94
CA VAL A 308 15.56 22.60 2.53
C VAL A 308 16.77 23.43 2.13
N PRO A 309 17.89 22.79 1.75
CA PRO A 309 19.13 23.49 1.40
C PRO A 309 19.03 24.26 0.09
N GLU A 310 18.02 23.97 -0.74
CA GLU A 310 17.76 24.70 -1.97
C GLU A 310 16.25 24.77 -2.22
N LEU A 311 15.73 25.98 -2.29
CA LEU A 311 14.42 26.29 -2.82
C LEU A 311 14.59 27.39 -3.86
N LYS A 312 14.28 27.07 -5.12
CA LYS A 312 14.25 28.03 -6.22
C LYS A 312 12.93 27.89 -6.97
N LEU A 313 12.23 29.00 -7.16
CA LEU A 313 11.00 29.05 -7.97
C LEU A 313 11.03 30.31 -8.82
N THR A 314 10.84 30.17 -10.11
CA THR A 314 10.82 31.28 -11.07
C THR A 314 9.62 31.17 -11.99
N GLY A 315 9.25 32.29 -12.60
CA GLY A 315 8.20 32.33 -13.61
C GLY A 315 7.31 33.54 -13.42
N ASN A 316 6.02 33.38 -13.64
CA ASN A 316 5.05 34.45 -13.46
C ASN A 316 3.77 33.93 -12.81
N VAL A 317 3.16 34.81 -12.03
CA VAL A 317 1.82 34.66 -11.48
C VAL A 317 1.05 35.89 -11.90
N LYS A 318 -0.04 35.70 -12.63
CA LYS A 318 -0.72 36.77 -13.39
C LYS A 318 0.31 37.47 -14.29
N GLN A 319 0.37 38.80 -14.22
CA GLN A 319 1.34 39.62 -14.94
C GLN A 319 2.62 39.89 -14.13
N ASN A 320 2.78 39.28 -12.96
CA ASN A 320 3.89 39.56 -12.06
C ASN A 320 4.95 38.46 -12.14
N ASN A 321 6.21 38.86 -12.37
CA ASN A 321 7.34 37.95 -12.27
C ASN A 321 7.48 37.44 -10.83
N VAL A 322 7.66 36.13 -10.70
CA VAL A 322 7.94 35.44 -9.45
C VAL A 322 9.41 35.03 -9.43
N ASN A 323 10.08 35.33 -8.33
CA ASN A 323 11.40 34.79 -8.04
C ASN A 323 11.50 34.49 -6.55
N VAL A 324 11.58 33.20 -6.23
CA VAL A 324 11.79 32.68 -4.87
C VAL A 324 13.15 32.03 -4.82
N ASN A 325 13.99 32.46 -3.89
CA ASN A 325 15.24 31.78 -3.57
C ASN A 325 15.38 31.68 -2.07
N GLY A 326 15.66 30.49 -1.55
CA GLY A 326 15.95 30.40 -0.13
C GLY A 326 16.39 29.04 0.38
N THR A 327 16.60 29.05 1.69
CA THR A 327 16.88 27.87 2.49
C THR A 327 16.01 27.91 3.74
N LEU A 328 15.57 26.73 4.18
CA LEU A 328 14.66 26.58 5.32
C LEU A 328 15.16 25.43 6.18
N LYS A 329 15.12 25.59 7.50
CA LYS A 329 15.29 24.48 8.45
C LYS A 329 14.15 24.51 9.44
N GLY A 330 13.60 23.36 9.76
CA GLY A 330 12.49 23.20 10.69
C GLY A 330 12.65 21.94 11.54
N ASN A 331 11.96 21.89 12.66
CA ASN A 331 11.88 20.69 13.48
C ASN A 331 10.49 20.55 14.15
N SER A 332 10.30 19.41 14.81
CA SER A 332 9.09 19.05 15.57
C SER A 332 8.65 20.04 16.65
N TYR A 333 9.53 20.93 17.10
CA TYR A 333 9.20 22.00 18.05
C TYR A 333 8.76 23.29 17.34
N MET A 334 8.43 23.22 16.05
CA MET A 334 8.07 24.35 15.19
C MET A 334 9.17 25.43 15.13
N GLN A 335 10.42 25.06 15.41
CA GLN A 335 11.54 25.98 15.36
C GLN A 335 12.03 26.11 13.92
N TRP A 336 11.59 27.17 13.26
CA TRP A 336 11.99 27.47 11.88
C TRP A 336 13.15 28.48 11.83
N THR A 337 14.22 28.08 11.15
CA THR A 337 15.31 28.97 10.75
C THR A 337 15.20 29.22 9.25
N ILE A 338 15.13 30.50 8.87
CA ILE A 338 15.08 30.96 7.48
C ILE A 338 16.27 31.89 7.26
N PRO A 339 17.46 31.35 6.94
CA PRO A 339 18.69 32.14 6.78
C PRO A 339 18.57 33.17 5.65
N GLY A 340 17.78 32.85 4.64
CA GLY A 340 17.40 33.76 3.58
C GLY A 340 16.28 33.16 2.76
N LEU A 341 15.17 33.88 2.70
CA LEU A 341 14.09 33.66 1.73
C LEU A 341 13.88 35.00 1.02
N HIS A 342 14.29 35.06 -0.24
CA HIS A 342 13.97 36.17 -1.13
C HIS A 342 12.71 35.82 -1.90
N LEU A 343 11.72 36.69 -1.85
CA LEU A 343 10.42 36.51 -2.47
C LEU A 343 10.10 37.78 -3.24
N ALA A 344 10.21 37.73 -4.56
CA ALA A 344 9.82 38.80 -5.47
C ALA A 344 8.53 38.41 -6.19
N LEU A 345 7.54 39.30 -6.14
CA LEU A 345 6.29 39.20 -6.90
C LEU A 345 6.00 40.56 -7.55
N GLY A 346 6.36 40.70 -8.82
CA GLY A 346 6.29 41.97 -9.54
C GLY A 346 7.21 43.03 -8.91
N PRO A 347 6.81 44.31 -8.79
CA PRO A 347 7.65 45.34 -8.16
C PRO A 347 7.81 45.16 -6.65
N LYS A 348 7.04 44.26 -6.01
CA LYS A 348 7.12 44.01 -4.57
C LYS A 348 8.19 42.96 -4.29
N GLN A 349 9.23 43.35 -3.58
CA GLN A 349 10.26 42.46 -3.06
C GLN A 349 10.14 42.35 -1.54
N ARG A 350 10.21 41.12 -1.02
CA ARG A 350 10.37 40.88 0.41
C ARG A 350 11.57 39.97 0.63
N ARG A 351 12.43 40.36 1.58
CA ARG A 351 13.53 39.53 2.07
C ARG A 351 13.21 39.14 3.51
N CYS A 352 12.97 37.86 3.73
CA CYS A 352 12.78 37.31 5.06
C CYS A 352 14.10 36.70 5.53
N GLN A 353 14.63 37.24 6.63
CA GLN A 353 15.72 36.65 7.41
C GLN A 353 15.24 36.58 8.86
N ARG A 354 15.02 35.37 9.39
CA ARG A 354 14.56 35.17 10.77
C ARG A 354 15.13 33.88 11.34
N ARG A 355 15.57 33.95 12.61
CA ARG A 355 16.32 32.88 13.29
C ARG A 355 15.49 31.95 14.17
N ALA A 356 14.25 32.30 14.54
CA ALA A 356 13.37 31.41 15.30
C ALA A 356 11.92 31.90 15.23
N TRP A 357 10.99 31.02 14.87
CA TRP A 357 9.59 31.12 15.27
C TRP A 357 9.35 30.04 16.34
N ARG A 358 8.50 30.34 17.32
CA ARG A 358 7.92 29.37 18.27
C ARG A 358 6.46 29.21 17.94
#